data_AF-A0A954PQW3-F1
#
_entry.id   AF-A0A954PQW3-F1
#
_cell.length_a   1.000
_cell.length_b   1.000
_cell.length_c   1.000
_cell.angle_alpha   90.00
_cell.angle_beta   90.00
_cell.angle_gamma   90.00
#
_symmetry.space_group_name_H-M   'P 1'
#
loop_
_entity.id
_entity.type
_entity.pdbx_description
1 polymer ?
#
loop_
_entity_poly.entity_id
_entity_poly.type
_entity_poly.pdbx_seq_one_letter_code
_entity_poly.pdbx_strand_id
1 'polypeptide(L)'
;KKVQPASRRSIIFIAFTGEERGLLGSKYFVRNPRWPLERTVAMLNMDMVGRMEGNLLTVYGTGTAEQFDSLVDRTSVPLGLAIDKQPAGFGPSDHASFYEASIPVLHFFTGLHNDYHRPSDDYDKINFVGMAMVTDMVTNVASELVSSPYSPKLLRTSAVAHIGRPMPSKRAILGVRLDADTSVPTVVDVAPGGA
;
A
#
# COMPACT_ATOMS: atom_id res chain seq x y z
N LYS A 1 -33.63 -13.81 23.73
CA LYS A 1 -32.17 -14.02 23.68
C LYS A 1 -31.50 -12.64 23.69
N LYS A 2 -30.72 -12.29 24.72
CA LYS A 2 -29.89 -11.07 24.68
C LYS A 2 -28.79 -11.30 23.63
N VAL A 3 -28.80 -10.51 22.57
CA VAL A 3 -27.68 -10.46 21.61
C VAL A 3 -26.50 -9.89 22.39
N GLN A 4 -25.48 -10.72 22.63
CA GLN A 4 -24.21 -10.19 23.14
C GLN A 4 -23.68 -9.22 22.07
N PRO A 5 -23.31 -7.98 22.42
CA PRO A 5 -22.70 -7.08 21.46
C PRO A 5 -21.42 -7.77 20.94
N ALA A 6 -21.30 -7.90 19.62
CA ALA A 6 -20.08 -8.41 19.01
C ALA A 6 -18.90 -7.60 19.55
N SER A 7 -17.87 -8.26 20.08
CA SER A 7 -16.67 -7.58 20.55
C SER A 7 -16.04 -6.83 19.38
N ARG A 8 -16.03 -5.49 19.45
CA ARG A 8 -15.37 -4.66 18.44
C ARG A 8 -13.90 -5.06 18.33
N ARG A 9 -13.38 -5.11 17.10
CA ARG A 9 -11.98 -5.45 16.85
C ARG A 9 -11.06 -4.29 17.26
N SER A 10 -9.85 -4.61 17.70
CA SER A 10 -8.81 -3.62 17.98
C SER A 10 -8.14 -3.17 16.68
N ILE A 11 -7.73 -1.90 16.63
CA ILE A 11 -6.92 -1.33 15.54
C ILE A 11 -5.49 -1.16 16.07
N ILE A 12 -4.52 -1.59 15.26
CA ILE A 12 -3.09 -1.42 15.55
C ILE A 12 -2.52 -0.52 14.46
N PHE A 13 -1.91 0.59 14.85
CA PHE A 13 -1.16 1.46 13.94
C PHE A 13 0.32 1.07 13.97
N ILE A 14 0.92 0.94 12.80
CA ILE A 14 2.32 0.54 12.66
C ILE A 14 2.95 1.40 11.57
N ALA A 15 4.11 1.98 11.86
CA ALA A 15 4.98 2.62 10.86
C ALA A 15 6.19 1.70 10.67
N PHE A 16 6.33 1.12 9.49
CA PHE A 16 7.44 0.22 9.20
C PHE A 16 8.71 0.99 8.84
N THR A 17 9.85 0.35 9.09
CA THR A 17 11.17 0.87 8.73
C THR A 17 11.80 -0.01 7.64
N GLY A 18 12.55 0.58 6.71
CA GLY A 18 13.30 -0.19 5.72
C GLY A 18 12.44 -0.89 4.67
N GLU A 19 11.29 -0.30 4.32
CA GLU A 19 10.44 -0.69 3.19
C GLU A 19 11.29 -0.67 1.89
N GLU A 20 11.93 0.47 1.61
CA GLU A 20 12.80 0.71 0.44
C GLU A 20 14.03 -0.21 0.34
N ARG A 21 14.33 -0.95 1.41
CA ARG A 21 15.41 -1.96 1.45
C ARG A 21 14.89 -3.38 1.27
N GLY A 22 13.67 -3.54 0.77
CA GLY A 22 13.03 -4.82 0.51
C GLY A 22 12.12 -5.30 1.65
N LEU A 23 11.31 -4.40 2.21
CA LEU A 23 10.26 -4.69 3.20
C LEU A 23 10.80 -5.23 4.53
N LEU A 24 11.99 -4.77 4.96
CA LEU A 24 12.69 -5.37 6.11
C LEU A 24 11.86 -5.30 7.40
N GLY A 25 11.21 -4.16 7.65
CA GLY A 25 10.38 -3.94 8.84
C GLY A 25 9.13 -4.81 8.89
N SER A 26 8.34 -4.84 7.81
CA SER A 26 7.11 -5.65 7.77
C SER A 26 7.42 -7.15 7.77
N LYS A 27 8.45 -7.60 7.05
CA LYS A 27 8.93 -9.00 7.11
C LYS A 27 9.36 -9.39 8.52
N TYR A 28 10.09 -8.51 9.20
CA TYR A 28 10.49 -8.76 10.59
C TYR A 28 9.27 -8.86 11.51
N PHE A 29 8.30 -7.95 11.38
CA PHE A 29 7.08 -7.95 12.19
C PHE A 29 6.28 -9.23 12.01
N VAL A 30 6.04 -9.66 10.77
CA VAL A 30 5.31 -10.91 10.48
C VAL A 30 6.02 -12.14 11.04
N ARG A 31 7.36 -12.16 11.03
CA ARG A 31 8.16 -13.26 11.61
C ARG A 31 8.25 -13.21 13.13
N ASN A 32 8.11 -12.04 13.73
CA ASN A 32 8.25 -11.80 15.17
C ASN A 32 7.09 -10.94 15.70
N PRO A 33 5.83 -11.42 15.59
CA PRO A 33 4.67 -10.58 15.82
C PRO A 33 4.51 -10.24 17.30
N ARG A 34 4.43 -8.94 17.61
CA ARG A 34 4.00 -8.46 18.94
C ARG A 34 2.51 -8.74 19.20
N TRP A 35 1.71 -8.90 18.14
CA TRP A 35 0.30 -9.27 18.20
C TRP A 35 0.04 -10.54 17.37
N PRO A 36 -0.62 -11.58 17.91
CA PRO A 36 -0.80 -12.85 17.21
C PRO A 36 -1.40 -12.67 15.81
N LEU A 37 -0.72 -13.16 14.78
CA LEU A 37 -1.17 -13.01 13.38
C LEU A 37 -2.49 -13.74 13.12
N GLU A 38 -2.77 -14.82 13.84
CA GLU A 38 -4.02 -15.58 13.75
C GLU A 38 -5.23 -14.77 14.22
N ARG A 39 -4.99 -13.69 14.98
CA ARG A 39 -6.01 -12.73 15.42
C ARG A 39 -6.10 -11.49 14.52
N THR A 40 -5.24 -11.38 13.51
CA THR A 40 -5.23 -10.27 12.56
C THR A 40 -6.19 -10.57 11.41
N VAL A 41 -7.25 -9.78 11.29
CA VAL A 41 -8.32 -10.04 10.31
C VAL A 41 -8.09 -9.39 8.95
N ALA A 42 -7.28 -8.34 8.91
CA ALA A 42 -6.92 -7.58 7.72
C ALA A 42 -5.70 -6.71 8.02
N MET A 43 -4.95 -6.36 6.99
CA MET A 43 -3.95 -5.30 7.05
C MET A 43 -4.30 -4.23 6.00
N LEU A 44 -4.37 -2.97 6.45
CA LEU A 44 -4.62 -1.81 5.60
C LEU A 44 -3.31 -1.04 5.48
N ASN A 45 -2.78 -0.92 4.26
CA ASN A 45 -1.53 -0.24 3.97
C ASN A 45 -1.79 1.09 3.26
N MET A 46 -1.04 2.11 3.63
CA MET A 46 -1.08 3.42 2.97
C MET A 46 0.33 3.74 2.50
N ASP A 47 0.51 3.94 1.20
CA ASP A 47 1.79 4.30 0.62
C ASP A 47 1.56 5.31 -0.50
N MET A 48 2.40 6.35 -0.55
CA MET A 48 2.25 7.47 -1.49
C MET A 48 0.80 7.95 -1.63
N VAL A 49 0.20 8.45 -0.54
CA VAL A 49 -1.22 8.88 -0.47
C VAL A 49 -1.43 10.39 -0.64
N GLY A 50 -0.35 11.14 -0.90
CA GLY A 50 -0.36 12.60 -0.90
C GLY A 50 -0.55 13.27 -2.26
N ARG A 51 -0.64 12.50 -3.36
CA ARG A 51 -0.50 13.03 -4.74
C ARG A 51 -1.70 12.72 -5.63
N MET A 52 -2.88 12.63 -5.02
CA MET A 52 -4.12 12.30 -5.74
C MET A 52 -4.41 13.27 -6.89
N GLU A 53 -4.66 12.71 -8.08
CA GLU A 53 -5.11 13.40 -9.29
C GLU A 53 -6.50 12.87 -9.70
N GLY A 54 -7.43 13.78 -10.05
CA GLY A 54 -8.73 13.40 -10.64
C GLY A 54 -9.62 12.51 -9.75
N ASN A 55 -9.47 12.60 -8.42
CA ASN A 55 -10.14 11.75 -7.44
C ASN A 55 -9.91 10.24 -7.68
N LEU A 56 -8.83 9.88 -8.37
CA LEU A 56 -8.48 8.49 -8.64
C LEU A 56 -7.65 7.93 -7.47
N LEU A 57 -8.09 6.80 -6.94
CA LEU A 57 -7.39 6.04 -5.92
C LEU A 57 -7.18 4.61 -6.42
N THR A 58 -5.93 4.17 -6.48
CA THR A 58 -5.64 2.77 -6.75
C THR A 58 -5.72 1.99 -5.44
N VAL A 59 -6.45 0.88 -5.46
CA VAL A 59 -6.62 -0.01 -4.30
C VAL A 59 -6.18 -1.41 -4.70
N TYR A 60 -5.03 -1.84 -4.17
CA TYR A 60 -4.55 -3.21 -4.32
C TYR A 60 -5.17 -4.13 -3.27
N GLY A 61 -5.15 -5.43 -3.56
CA GLY A 61 -5.59 -6.48 -2.66
C GLY A 61 -7.10 -6.70 -2.65
N THR A 62 -7.87 -6.12 -3.57
CA THR A 62 -9.34 -6.29 -3.62
C THR A 62 -9.77 -7.74 -3.80
N GLY A 63 -8.91 -8.57 -4.40
CA GLY A 63 -9.10 -10.02 -4.57
C GLY A 63 -8.54 -10.89 -3.45
N THR A 64 -8.06 -10.31 -2.35
CA THR A 64 -7.45 -11.06 -1.23
C THR A 64 -8.46 -11.51 -0.19
N ALA A 65 -9.69 -11.00 -0.24
CA ALA A 65 -10.82 -11.55 0.50
C ALA A 65 -12.14 -11.40 -0.27
N GLU A 66 -13.06 -12.34 -0.03
CA GLU A 66 -14.37 -12.40 -0.69
C GLU A 66 -15.17 -11.10 -0.57
N GLN A 67 -15.02 -10.40 0.55
CA GLN A 67 -15.78 -9.18 0.86
C GLN A 67 -15.10 -7.88 0.38
N PHE A 68 -13.82 -7.90 0.02
CA PHE A 68 -13.04 -6.67 -0.15
C PHE A 68 -13.45 -5.87 -1.37
N ASP A 69 -13.74 -6.53 -2.49
CA ASP A 69 -14.16 -5.83 -3.71
C ASP A 69 -15.42 -4.98 -3.50
N SER A 70 -16.46 -5.56 -2.90
CA SER A 70 -17.72 -4.88 -2.59
C SER A 70 -17.61 -3.89 -1.41
N LEU A 71 -16.74 -4.17 -0.45
CA LEU A 71 -16.43 -3.25 0.64
C LEU A 71 -15.84 -1.95 0.08
N VAL A 72 -14.84 -2.06 -0.79
CA VAL A 72 -14.18 -0.92 -1.42
C VAL A 72 -15.17 -0.07 -2.22
N ASP A 73 -16.08 -0.67 -2.99
CA ASP A 73 -17.11 0.08 -3.71
C ASP A 73 -18.04 0.85 -2.77
N ARG A 74 -18.54 0.18 -1.73
CA ARG A 74 -19.48 0.81 -0.81
C ARG A 74 -18.86 1.98 -0.05
N THR A 75 -17.58 1.89 0.29
CA THR A 75 -16.88 2.95 1.04
C THR A 75 -16.38 4.09 0.16
N SER A 76 -16.16 3.86 -1.14
CA SER A 76 -15.67 4.88 -2.07
C SER A 76 -16.77 5.76 -2.65
N VAL A 77 -17.96 5.20 -2.90
CA VAL A 77 -19.10 5.91 -3.51
C VAL A 77 -19.51 7.18 -2.74
N PRO A 78 -19.66 7.17 -1.40
CA PRO A 78 -20.01 8.38 -0.65
C PRO A 78 -18.94 9.48 -0.71
N LEU A 79 -17.70 9.13 -1.04
CA LEU A 79 -16.58 10.04 -1.13
C LEU A 79 -16.37 10.58 -2.56
N GLY A 80 -17.12 10.08 -3.55
CA GLY A 80 -16.93 10.47 -4.95
C GLY A 80 -15.56 10.08 -5.50
N LEU A 81 -14.96 9.01 -4.97
CA LEU A 81 -13.67 8.48 -5.44
C LEU A 81 -13.87 7.57 -6.64
N ALA A 82 -13.06 7.77 -7.68
CA ALA A 82 -12.87 6.78 -8.73
C ALA A 82 -11.84 5.75 -8.24
N ILE A 83 -12.18 4.46 -8.29
CA ILE A 83 -11.29 3.40 -7.81
C ILE A 83 -10.71 2.60 -8.97
N ASP A 84 -9.38 2.56 -9.05
CA ASP A 84 -8.65 1.59 -9.86
C ASP A 84 -8.36 0.36 -8.98
N LYS A 85 -9.18 -0.69 -9.13
CA LYS A 85 -9.07 -1.90 -8.32
C LYS A 85 -8.01 -2.85 -8.90
N GLN A 86 -7.05 -3.20 -8.07
CA GLN A 86 -6.01 -4.17 -8.40
C GLN A 86 -6.20 -5.42 -7.52
N PRO A 87 -6.66 -6.56 -8.07
CA PRO A 87 -7.01 -7.73 -7.26
C PRO A 87 -5.80 -8.45 -6.63
N ALA A 88 -4.59 -8.13 -7.07
CA ALA A 88 -3.35 -8.73 -6.59
C ALA A 88 -3.06 -8.37 -5.12
N GLY A 89 -2.68 -9.39 -4.32
CA GLY A 89 -2.25 -9.21 -2.93
C GLY A 89 -0.74 -9.00 -2.76
N PHE A 90 0.05 -9.33 -3.78
CA PHE A 90 1.48 -9.01 -3.83
C PHE A 90 1.70 -7.69 -4.55
N GLY A 91 2.61 -6.88 -4.04
CA GLY A 91 3.00 -5.60 -4.60
C GLY A 91 4.26 -5.06 -3.93
N PRO A 92 4.84 -3.96 -4.43
CA PRO A 92 6.07 -3.38 -3.91
C PRO A 92 5.80 -2.47 -2.71
N SER A 93 5.16 -2.99 -1.65
CA SER A 93 4.97 -2.26 -0.39
C SER A 93 4.66 -3.26 0.74
N ASP A 94 4.63 -2.78 1.99
CA ASP A 94 4.64 -3.61 3.20
C ASP A 94 3.46 -4.59 3.34
N HIS A 95 2.32 -4.33 2.68
CA HIS A 95 1.18 -5.24 2.62
C HIS A 95 1.54 -6.64 2.10
N ALA A 96 2.52 -6.75 1.21
CA ALA A 96 2.93 -8.03 0.62
C ALA A 96 3.40 -9.04 1.69
N SER A 97 4.10 -8.56 2.72
CA SER A 97 4.56 -9.38 3.85
C SER A 97 3.39 -10.01 4.63
N PHE A 98 2.28 -9.29 4.77
CA PHE A 98 1.08 -9.77 5.46
C PHE A 98 0.29 -10.75 4.59
N TYR A 99 0.22 -10.50 3.28
CA TYR A 99 -0.43 -11.41 2.35
C TYR A 99 0.29 -12.76 2.25
N GLU A 100 1.62 -12.75 2.22
CA GLU A 100 2.46 -13.94 2.33
C GLU A 100 2.14 -14.73 3.61
N ALA A 101 1.87 -14.03 4.72
CA ALA A 101 1.46 -14.59 6.00
C ALA A 101 -0.01 -15.01 6.08
N SER A 102 -0.74 -15.06 4.96
CA SER A 102 -2.16 -15.45 4.91
C SER A 102 -3.13 -14.46 5.55
N ILE A 103 -2.79 -13.17 5.56
CA ILE A 103 -3.67 -12.10 6.04
C ILE A 103 -4.25 -11.36 4.82
N PRO A 104 -5.57 -11.14 4.75
CA PRO A 104 -6.16 -10.30 3.71
C PRO A 104 -5.62 -8.87 3.79
N VAL A 105 -5.35 -8.26 2.63
CA VAL A 105 -4.75 -6.92 2.58
C VAL A 105 -5.50 -5.98 1.66
N LEU A 106 -5.51 -4.69 2.03
CA LEU A 106 -5.84 -3.60 1.12
C LEU A 106 -4.69 -2.60 1.16
N HIS A 107 -4.26 -2.14 0.00
CA HIS A 107 -3.21 -1.13 -0.12
C HIS A 107 -3.69 0.04 -0.95
N PHE A 108 -3.68 1.24 -0.34
CA PHE A 108 -4.16 2.48 -0.90
C PHE A 108 -3.00 3.30 -1.43
N PHE A 109 -3.10 3.70 -2.70
CA PHE A 109 -2.00 4.28 -3.46
C PHE A 109 -2.52 5.35 -4.44
N THR A 110 -1.90 6.53 -4.48
CA THR A 110 -2.35 7.63 -5.37
C THR A 110 -1.63 7.70 -6.73
N GLY A 111 -0.79 6.71 -7.03
CA GLY A 111 -0.05 6.67 -8.29
C GLY A 111 1.39 7.15 -8.17
N LEU A 112 2.18 6.86 -9.21
CA LEU A 112 3.52 7.41 -9.35
C LEU A 112 3.47 8.85 -9.87
N HIS A 113 4.47 9.64 -9.50
CA HIS A 113 4.65 11.01 -9.97
C HIS A 113 6.12 11.28 -10.35
N ASN A 114 6.35 12.38 -11.06
CA ASN A 114 7.67 12.73 -11.61
C ASN A 114 8.75 12.97 -10.53
N ASP A 115 8.34 13.22 -9.30
CA ASP A 115 9.23 13.44 -8.15
C ASP A 115 9.57 12.15 -7.38
N TYR A 116 8.94 11.02 -7.70
CA TYR A 116 9.14 9.78 -6.95
C TYR A 116 10.62 9.36 -6.93
N HIS A 117 11.13 8.97 -5.75
CA HIS A 117 12.54 8.69 -5.47
C HIS A 117 13.51 9.84 -5.78
N ARG A 118 13.07 11.10 -5.63
CA ARG A 118 13.91 12.28 -5.85
C ARG A 118 13.85 13.23 -4.66
N PRO A 119 14.90 14.03 -4.41
CA PRO A 119 14.88 15.09 -3.39
C PRO A 119 13.77 16.13 -3.61
N SER A 120 13.18 16.18 -4.81
CA SER A 120 12.06 17.05 -5.12
C SER A 120 10.71 16.51 -4.64
N ASP A 121 10.63 15.31 -4.05
CA ASP A 121 9.41 14.85 -3.41
C ASP A 121 9.26 15.50 -2.03
N ASP A 122 8.61 16.66 -2.02
CA ASP A 122 8.58 17.55 -0.86
C ASP A 122 7.15 18.00 -0.52
N TYR A 123 6.97 18.52 0.69
CA TYR A 123 5.68 18.75 1.33
C TYR A 123 4.77 19.73 0.59
N ASP A 124 5.35 20.69 -0.14
CA ASP A 124 4.63 21.75 -0.86
C ASP A 124 3.79 21.20 -2.02
N LYS A 125 4.06 19.97 -2.44
CA LYS A 125 3.39 19.31 -3.55
C LYS A 125 2.29 18.35 -3.14
N ILE A 126 2.00 18.28 -1.84
CA ILE A 126 0.97 17.42 -1.28
C ILE A 126 -0.42 18.01 -1.56
N ASN A 127 -1.29 17.18 -2.12
CA ASN A 127 -2.71 17.45 -2.21
C ASN A 127 -3.40 17.06 -0.88
N PHE A 128 -3.50 18.01 0.05
CA PHE A 128 -4.13 17.78 1.35
C PHE A 128 -5.61 17.40 1.26
N VAL A 129 -6.35 17.91 0.27
CA VAL A 129 -7.75 17.54 0.06
C VAL A 129 -7.86 16.08 -0.35
N GLY A 130 -7.05 15.66 -1.33
CA GLY A 130 -6.99 14.27 -1.76
C GLY A 130 -6.54 13.33 -0.64
N MET A 131 -5.54 13.71 0.14
CA MET A 131 -5.07 12.92 1.29
C MET A 131 -6.14 12.79 2.39
N ALA A 132 -6.97 13.82 2.62
CA ALA A 132 -8.13 13.73 3.50
C ALA A 132 -9.14 12.71 2.97
N MET A 133 -9.44 12.71 1.65
CA MET A 133 -10.33 11.71 1.03
C MET A 133 -9.78 10.28 1.16
N VAL A 134 -8.46 10.07 1.03
CA VAL A 134 -7.85 8.75 1.29
C VAL A 134 -8.01 8.37 2.76
N THR A 135 -7.81 9.31 3.68
CA THR A 135 -7.96 9.06 5.12
C THR A 135 -9.40 8.68 5.46
N ASP A 136 -10.39 9.36 4.89
CA ASP A 136 -11.81 9.03 5.04
C ASP A 136 -12.13 7.65 4.46
N MET A 137 -11.58 7.32 3.29
CA MET A 137 -11.73 6.00 2.67
C MET A 137 -11.21 4.89 3.58
N VAL A 138 -9.96 5.03 4.08
CA VAL A 138 -9.34 4.06 5.00
C VAL A 138 -10.14 3.95 6.30
N THR A 139 -10.64 5.07 6.82
CA THR A 139 -11.46 5.12 8.04
C THR A 139 -12.79 4.39 7.85
N ASN A 140 -13.46 4.58 6.71
CA ASN A 140 -14.70 3.88 6.39
C ASN A 140 -14.49 2.37 6.28
N VAL A 141 -13.44 1.94 5.57
CA VAL A 141 -13.06 0.53 5.47
C VAL A 141 -12.75 -0.05 6.86
N ALA A 142 -11.93 0.64 7.66
CA ALA A 142 -11.59 0.19 9.01
C ALA A 142 -12.83 0.11 9.91
N SER A 143 -13.75 1.07 9.83
CA SER A 143 -14.98 1.11 10.64
C SER A 143 -15.90 -0.07 10.35
N GLU A 144 -16.04 -0.42 9.07
CA GLU A 144 -16.79 -1.60 8.61
C GLU A 144 -16.14 -2.90 9.09
N LEU A 145 -14.80 -3.00 8.97
CA LEU A 145 -14.04 -4.14 9.47
C LEU A 145 -14.08 -4.26 10.99
N VAL A 146 -14.13 -3.16 11.75
CA VAL A 146 -14.23 -3.20 13.22
C VAL A 146 -15.63 -3.60 13.68
N SER A 147 -16.66 -3.18 12.95
CA SER A 147 -18.07 -3.37 13.30
C SER A 147 -18.67 -4.68 12.81
N SER A 148 -18.09 -5.29 11.76
CA SER A 148 -18.57 -6.56 11.22
C SER A 148 -18.45 -7.69 12.26
N PRO A 149 -19.47 -8.55 12.46
CA PRO A 149 -19.33 -9.73 13.31
C PRO A 149 -18.50 -10.85 12.65
N TYR A 150 -18.23 -10.77 11.35
CA TYR A 150 -17.51 -11.79 10.57
C TYR A 150 -16.14 -11.29 10.14
N SER A 151 -15.15 -12.17 10.15
CA SER A 151 -13.82 -11.85 9.61
C SER A 151 -13.81 -12.02 8.10
N PRO A 152 -13.09 -11.18 7.34
CA PRO A 152 -12.95 -11.36 5.90
C PRO A 152 -12.38 -12.74 5.59
N LYS A 153 -12.95 -13.41 4.59
CA LYS A 153 -12.49 -14.75 4.20
C LYS A 153 -11.35 -14.60 3.21
N LEU A 154 -10.14 -14.99 3.63
CA LEU A 154 -8.94 -14.96 2.79
C LEU A 154 -9.16 -15.71 1.48
N LEU A 155 -8.74 -15.09 0.38
CA LEU A 155 -8.64 -15.69 -0.95
C LEU A 155 -7.18 -15.66 -1.43
N ARG A 156 -6.78 -16.74 -2.11
CA ARG A 156 -5.50 -16.79 -2.82
C ARG A 156 -5.71 -16.31 -4.25
N THR A 157 -5.01 -15.24 -4.61
CA THR A 157 -5.05 -14.65 -5.95
C THR A 157 -3.75 -14.96 -6.67
N SER A 158 -3.86 -15.36 -7.93
CA SER A 158 -2.72 -15.46 -8.86
C SER A 158 -2.55 -14.17 -9.68
N ALA A 159 -3.35 -13.13 -9.40
CA ALA A 159 -3.26 -11.86 -10.10
C ALA A 159 -1.93 -11.16 -9.82
N VAL A 160 -1.39 -10.50 -10.83
CA VAL A 160 -0.18 -9.68 -10.75
C VAL A 160 -0.59 -8.23 -10.61
N ALA A 161 0.04 -7.51 -9.68
CA ALA A 161 -0.19 -6.09 -9.49
C ALA A 161 0.35 -5.30 -10.70
N HIS A 162 -0.45 -4.39 -11.24
CA HIS A 162 -0.02 -3.44 -12.26
C HIS A 162 0.11 -2.05 -11.66
N ILE A 163 1.31 -1.46 -11.74
CA ILE A 163 1.52 -0.06 -11.34
C ILE A 163 1.11 0.84 -12.51
N GLY A 164 0.01 1.57 -12.36
CA GLY A 164 -0.58 2.36 -13.44
C GLY A 164 0.08 3.73 -13.70
N ARG A 165 0.75 3.88 -14.86
CA ARG A 165 0.48 4.87 -15.94
C ARG A 165 1.25 4.41 -17.21
N PRO A 166 0.82 4.71 -18.46
CA PRO A 166 1.63 4.41 -19.65
C PRO A 166 2.94 5.18 -19.56
N MET A 167 4.06 4.47 -19.60
CA MET A 167 5.38 5.07 -19.71
C MET A 167 5.41 5.96 -20.97
N PRO A 168 5.70 7.27 -20.86
CA PRO A 168 6.16 8.01 -22.02
C PRO A 168 7.42 7.30 -22.54
N SER A 169 7.48 7.05 -23.85
CA SER A 169 8.59 6.38 -24.50
C SER A 169 9.95 6.92 -24.03
N LYS A 170 10.81 6.02 -23.55
CA LYS A 170 12.24 6.18 -23.25
C LYS A 170 12.62 7.54 -22.60
N ARG A 171 12.60 7.59 -21.26
CA ARG A 171 13.45 8.54 -20.52
C ARG A 171 14.74 7.83 -20.13
N ALA A 172 15.87 8.39 -20.56
CA ALA A 172 17.18 8.02 -20.02
C ALA A 172 17.26 8.52 -18.57
N ILE A 173 17.70 7.65 -17.66
CA ILE A 173 18.00 8.01 -16.27
C ILE A 173 19.51 7.82 -16.09
N LEU A 174 20.19 8.83 -15.55
CA LEU A 174 21.59 8.74 -15.14
C LEU A 174 21.65 8.10 -13.75
N GLY A 175 22.48 7.06 -13.59
CA GLY A 175 22.85 6.49 -12.29
C GLY A 175 24.29 6.85 -11.93
N VAL A 176 24.60 6.89 -10.63
CA VAL A 176 25.97 6.98 -10.12
C VAL A 176 26.32 5.65 -9.48
N ARG A 177 27.38 5.00 -9.97
CA ARG A 177 27.91 3.76 -9.41
C ARG A 177 29.13 4.08 -8.55
N LEU A 178 29.08 3.70 -7.27
CA LEU A 178 30.19 3.86 -6.34
C LEU A 178 31.11 2.65 -6.40
N ASP A 179 32.41 2.89 -6.55
CA ASP A 179 33.44 1.86 -6.48
C ASP A 179 33.77 1.57 -5.00
N ALA A 180 33.66 0.30 -4.60
CA ALA A 180 33.90 -0.13 -3.22
C ALA A 180 35.40 -0.27 -2.87
N ASP A 181 36.28 -0.24 -3.87
CA ASP A 181 37.72 -0.49 -3.69
C ASP A 181 38.56 0.79 -3.50
N THR A 182 37.94 1.97 -3.43
CA THR A 182 38.64 3.24 -3.21
C THR A 182 38.07 4.03 -2.03
N SER A 183 38.96 4.58 -1.19
CA SER A 183 38.61 5.40 -0.02
C SER A 183 37.98 6.76 -0.35
N VAL A 184 37.74 7.06 -1.63
CA VAL A 184 37.13 8.29 -2.13
C VAL A 184 36.15 7.92 -3.24
N PRO A 185 34.86 8.29 -3.16
CA PRO A 185 33.89 7.94 -4.19
C PRO A 185 34.18 8.69 -5.51
N THR A 186 34.49 7.93 -6.56
CA THR A 186 34.68 8.43 -7.93
C THR A 186 33.54 7.97 -8.84
N VAL A 187 32.99 8.87 -9.66
CA VAL A 187 32.00 8.53 -10.68
C VAL A 187 32.71 7.92 -11.89
N VAL A 188 32.40 6.66 -12.22
CA VAL A 188 33.16 5.89 -13.22
C VAL A 188 32.54 5.93 -14.62
N ASP A 189 31.21 5.95 -14.75
CA ASP A 189 30.53 6.03 -16.05
C ASP A 189 29.06 6.49 -15.93
N VAL A 190 28.45 6.87 -17.04
CA VAL A 190 27.03 7.19 -17.21
C VAL A 190 26.40 6.23 -18.23
N ALA A 191 25.68 5.23 -17.75
CA ALA A 191 24.99 4.27 -18.61
C ALA A 191 23.54 4.72 -18.93
N PRO A 192 23.11 4.70 -20.21
CA PRO A 192 21.69 4.85 -20.54
C PRO A 192 20.90 3.65 -20.00
N GLY A 193 19.93 3.91 -19.12
CA GLY A 193 18.98 2.88 -18.65
C GLY A 193 19.13 2.45 -17.20
N GLY A 194 20.07 3.01 -16.44
CA GLY A 194 20.16 2.87 -14.98
C GLY A 194 20.44 1.44 -14.47
N ALA A 195 21.68 1.21 -14.04
CA ALA A 195 22.03 0.22 -13.02
C ALA A 195 23.30 0.70 -12.29
#